data_AF-A0A1F9M3K4-F1
#
_entry.id   AF-A0A1F9M3K4-F1
#
_cell.length_a   1.000
_cell.length_b   1.000
_cell.length_c   1.000
_cell.angle_alpha   90.00
_cell.angle_beta   90.00
_cell.angle_gamma   90.00
#
_symmetry.space_group_name_H-M   'P 1'
#
loop_
_entity.id
_entity.type
_entity.pdbx_description
1 polymer ?
#
loop_
_entity_poly.entity_id
_entity_poly.type
_entity_poly.pdbx_seq_one_letter_code
_entity_poly.pdbx_strand_id
1 'polypeptide(L)'
;MLLLSLFCPGPAFAVEAPSGTSDLVAVVYPGTVTEPGTPYPGTVQSPPPQPSTAPAPVEDPPSPGLAVLCSILPGAGHLYLGELDEAAYYAAPFGAMVFFGLAGMDTLYGISTFVWWEVYLYSMFDAYRDARLLGGNAGYTHPITSKGFWAHLTAPYHFSNLFTGYALLTLAETALTLTLALVLTPATFSIDDPDGELTGMSFGAKLGLSLVLLAGGYLFFTPVAAAEEGFFRGMVHGSLKEGTPTPVALLLSSTIFALVHIPQVLPSNTDEAVVQDEQAQVDEDPLANIIALRFISGFTGGLLFGLLYELEGGELDHAITMHVLSNSVLIASAPFLAGRLASPLEVSFSIPF
;
A
#
# COMPACT_ATOMS: atom_id res chain seq x y z
N MET A 1 -0.06 -4.59 -19.72
CA MET A 1 -0.88 -3.99 -20.81
C MET A 1 -2.33 -3.70 -20.38
N LEU A 2 -3.03 -4.59 -19.65
CA LEU A 2 -4.41 -4.34 -19.18
C LEU A 2 -4.56 -3.14 -18.21
N LEU A 3 -3.52 -2.84 -17.42
CA LEU A 3 -3.47 -1.68 -16.51
C LEU A 3 -3.35 -0.33 -17.26
N LEU A 4 -2.70 -0.30 -18.42
CA LEU A 4 -2.45 0.94 -19.18
C LEU A 4 -3.72 1.53 -19.81
N SER A 5 -4.72 0.70 -20.11
CA SER A 5 -6.01 1.17 -20.63
C SER A 5 -6.91 1.85 -19.60
N LEU A 6 -6.62 1.74 -18.30
CA LEU A 6 -7.39 2.38 -17.23
C LEU A 6 -6.95 3.82 -16.94
N PHE A 7 -5.76 4.24 -17.40
CA PHE A 7 -5.16 5.54 -17.07
C PHE A 7 -5.28 6.60 -18.17
N CYS A 8 -5.96 6.30 -19.28
CA CYS A 8 -6.32 7.29 -20.30
C CYS A 8 -7.82 7.59 -20.20
N PRO A 9 -8.24 8.71 -19.57
CA PRO A 9 -9.61 9.15 -19.73
C PRO A 9 -9.83 9.50 -21.21
N GLY A 10 -10.91 8.99 -21.81
CA GLY A 10 -11.42 9.53 -23.07
C GLY A 10 -11.72 11.03 -22.94
N PRO A 11 -11.92 11.75 -24.06
CA PRO A 11 -12.15 13.20 -24.02
C PRO A 11 -13.29 13.51 -23.05
N ALA A 12 -12.98 14.34 -22.04
CA ALA A 12 -13.93 14.77 -21.04
C ALA A 12 -15.15 15.36 -21.72
N PHE A 13 -16.34 14.81 -21.44
CA PHE A 13 -17.58 15.54 -21.70
C PHE A 13 -17.55 16.76 -20.80
N ALA A 14 -17.34 17.93 -21.40
CA ALA A 14 -17.50 19.21 -20.72
C ALA A 14 -18.96 19.32 -20.26
N VAL A 15 -19.22 18.98 -19.01
CA VAL A 15 -20.46 19.35 -18.34
C VAL A 15 -20.31 20.84 -18.02
N GLU A 16 -21.06 21.69 -18.74
CA GLU A 16 -21.16 23.11 -18.42
C GLU A 16 -21.62 23.24 -16.97
N ALA A 17 -20.75 23.80 -16.12
CA ALA A 17 -21.10 24.13 -14.75
C ALA A 17 -22.23 25.18 -14.77
N PRO A 18 -23.29 25.02 -13.96
CA PRO A 18 -24.32 26.05 -13.85
C PRO A 18 -23.68 27.30 -13.26
N SER A 19 -23.90 28.44 -13.92
CA SER A 19 -23.49 29.77 -13.47
C SER A 19 -24.26 30.16 -12.19
N GLY A 20 -23.83 29.63 -11.05
CA GLY A 20 -24.30 30.00 -9.72
C GLY A 20 -23.35 31.01 -9.09
N THR A 21 -23.86 32.21 -8.83
CA THR A 21 -23.18 33.30 -8.12
C THR A 21 -22.67 32.83 -6.76
N SER A 22 -21.35 32.79 -6.59
CA SER A 22 -20.70 32.62 -5.29
C SER A 22 -20.80 33.93 -4.51
N ASP A 23 -21.70 33.96 -3.53
CA ASP A 23 -21.67 34.95 -2.46
C ASP A 23 -20.38 34.73 -1.65
N LEU A 24 -19.42 35.63 -1.84
CA LEU A 24 -18.22 35.76 -1.03
C LEU A 24 -18.61 36.16 0.40
N VAL A 25 -18.65 35.20 1.31
CA VAL A 25 -18.67 35.45 2.75
C VAL A 25 -17.30 36.00 3.14
N ALA A 26 -17.20 37.31 3.29
CA ALA A 26 -16.03 37.98 3.84
C ALA A 26 -15.83 37.54 5.29
N VAL A 27 -14.76 36.79 5.56
CA VAL A 27 -14.29 36.50 6.91
C VAL A 27 -13.72 37.80 7.50
N VAL A 28 -14.51 38.43 8.38
CA VAL A 28 -14.09 39.59 9.18
C VAL A 28 -13.20 39.09 10.31
N TYR A 29 -11.91 39.42 10.27
CA TYR A 29 -11.00 39.20 11.40
C TYR A 29 -11.25 40.26 12.48
N PRO A 30 -11.34 39.89 13.77
CA PRO A 30 -11.48 40.84 14.86
C PRO A 30 -10.20 41.66 15.07
N GLY A 31 -10.42 42.93 15.46
CA GLY A 31 -9.47 44.03 15.40
C GLY A 31 -8.14 43.83 16.13
N THR A 32 -7.09 44.31 15.48
CA THR A 32 -5.76 44.51 16.03
C THR A 32 -5.77 45.69 17.00
N VAL A 33 -5.29 45.46 18.22
CA VAL A 33 -5.01 46.49 19.23
C VAL A 33 -3.89 47.39 18.70
N THR A 34 -4.16 48.69 18.62
CA THR A 34 -3.20 49.72 18.24
C THR A 34 -2.19 49.96 19.37
N GLU A 35 -0.92 49.61 19.14
CA GLU A 35 0.16 50.03 20.02
C GLU A 35 0.50 51.53 19.85
N PRO A 36 0.89 52.22 20.94
CA PRO A 36 1.22 53.64 20.91
C PRO A 36 2.60 53.92 20.29
N GLY A 37 2.56 54.56 19.12
CA GLY A 37 3.46 55.63 18.64
C GLY A 37 4.96 55.50 18.89
N THR A 38 5.68 54.88 17.95
CA THR A 38 7.13 55.09 17.78
C THR A 38 7.41 56.30 16.85
N PRO A 39 8.54 57.01 17.02
CA PRO A 39 8.87 58.19 16.24
C PRO A 39 9.08 57.88 14.76
N TYR A 40 8.52 58.73 13.89
CA TYR A 40 8.63 58.65 12.44
C TYR A 40 10.10 58.53 11.97
N PRO A 41 10.49 57.43 11.30
CA PRO A 41 11.74 57.36 10.57
C PRO A 41 11.66 58.31 9.37
N GLY A 42 12.77 59.00 9.09
CA GLY A 42 12.88 59.92 7.96
C GLY A 42 12.46 59.29 6.63
N THR A 43 12.05 60.15 5.71
CA THR A 43 11.64 59.86 4.33
C THR A 43 12.62 58.92 3.63
N VAL A 44 12.37 57.61 3.73
CA VAL A 44 13.03 56.60 2.92
C VAL A 44 12.49 56.79 1.51
N GLN A 45 13.34 57.32 0.64
CA GLN A 45 13.06 57.52 -0.77
C GLN A 45 12.67 56.16 -1.37
N SER A 46 11.41 56.04 -1.81
CA SER A 46 10.91 54.80 -2.39
C SER A 46 11.85 54.34 -3.51
N PRO A 47 12.34 53.10 -3.50
CA PRO A 47 13.15 52.60 -4.61
C PRO A 47 12.35 52.78 -5.91
N PRO A 48 13.02 53.18 -7.01
CA PRO A 48 12.36 53.38 -8.29
C PRO A 48 11.57 52.13 -8.66
N PRO A 49 10.35 52.26 -9.21
CA PRO A 49 9.50 51.13 -9.54
C PRO A 49 10.29 50.18 -10.42
N GLN A 50 10.52 48.95 -9.94
CA GLN A 50 11.16 47.93 -10.75
C GLN A 50 10.32 47.74 -12.02
N PRO A 51 10.96 47.59 -13.19
CA PRO A 51 10.26 47.24 -14.42
C PRO A 51 9.37 46.04 -14.12
N SER A 52 8.06 46.20 -14.36
CA SER A 52 7.11 45.10 -14.27
C SER A 52 7.54 44.04 -15.27
N THR A 53 8.30 43.05 -14.82
CA THR A 53 8.56 41.85 -15.60
C THR A 53 7.20 41.20 -15.79
N ALA A 54 6.78 41.08 -17.06
CA ALA A 54 5.58 40.34 -17.39
C ALA A 54 5.63 38.99 -16.65
N PRO A 55 4.55 38.58 -15.97
CA PRO A 55 4.53 37.30 -15.27
C PRO A 55 4.93 36.22 -16.27
N ALA A 56 5.83 35.34 -15.85
CA ALA A 56 6.21 34.19 -16.66
C ALA A 56 4.94 33.44 -17.11
N PRO A 57 4.91 32.88 -18.32
CA PRO A 57 3.81 32.00 -18.73
C PRO A 57 3.57 30.96 -17.63
N VAL A 58 2.33 30.85 -17.16
CA VAL A 58 1.95 29.81 -16.21
C VAL A 58 2.11 28.49 -16.94
N GLU A 59 3.06 27.66 -16.51
CA GLU A 59 3.21 26.31 -17.07
C GLU A 59 1.99 25.47 -16.67
N ASP A 60 1.51 24.63 -17.59
CA ASP A 60 0.43 23.70 -17.30
C ASP A 60 0.88 22.72 -16.21
N PRO A 61 0.00 22.36 -15.26
CA PRO A 61 0.36 21.45 -14.19
C PRO A 61 0.74 20.06 -14.74
N PRO A 62 1.66 19.34 -14.08
CA PRO A 62 2.10 18.03 -14.55
C PRO A 62 0.95 17.02 -14.55
N SER A 63 0.83 16.24 -15.63
CA SER A 63 -0.15 15.16 -15.74
C SER A 63 0.16 14.01 -14.75
N PRO A 64 -0.75 13.67 -13.82
CA PRO A 64 -0.55 12.54 -12.90
C PRO A 64 -0.47 11.18 -13.59
N GLY A 65 -1.26 10.97 -14.65
CA GLY A 65 -1.21 9.73 -15.43
C GLY A 65 0.12 9.57 -16.17
N LEU A 66 0.71 10.66 -16.66
CA LEU A 66 2.03 10.63 -17.28
C LEU A 66 3.13 10.37 -16.25
N ALA A 67 3.03 10.93 -15.04
CA ALA A 67 3.95 10.63 -13.94
C ALA A 67 3.97 9.12 -13.62
N VAL A 68 2.80 8.48 -13.52
CA VAL A 68 2.69 7.01 -13.33
C VAL A 68 3.29 6.23 -14.49
N LEU A 69 3.01 6.66 -15.74
CA LEU A 69 3.54 6.00 -16.93
C LEU A 69 5.08 6.07 -16.96
N CYS A 70 5.64 7.21 -16.58
CA CYS A 70 7.08 7.38 -16.43
C CYS A 70 7.64 6.48 -15.32
N SER A 71 6.92 6.31 -14.20
CA SER A 71 7.31 5.42 -13.09
C SER A 71 7.37 3.93 -13.42
N ILE A 72 7.07 3.50 -14.66
CA ILE A 72 7.43 2.15 -15.14
C ILE A 72 8.96 1.93 -15.05
N LEU A 73 9.75 2.99 -15.24
CA LEU A 73 11.17 2.97 -14.90
C LEU A 73 11.34 3.48 -13.46
N PRO A 74 11.99 2.75 -12.55
CA PRO A 74 12.15 3.15 -11.15
C PRO A 74 12.70 4.59 -11.02
N GLY A 75 11.93 5.45 -10.35
CA GLY A 75 12.28 6.87 -10.13
C GLY A 75 11.99 7.82 -11.29
N ALA A 76 11.65 7.35 -12.50
CA ALA A 76 11.49 8.24 -13.64
C ALA A 76 10.21 9.09 -13.61
N GLY A 77 9.17 8.70 -12.85
CA GLY A 77 8.03 9.59 -12.58
C GLY A 77 8.44 10.86 -11.83
N HIS A 78 9.33 10.74 -10.85
CA HIS A 78 9.89 11.89 -10.12
C HIS A 78 10.85 12.71 -10.99
N LEU A 79 11.62 12.07 -11.90
CA LEU A 79 12.39 12.82 -12.91
C LEU A 79 11.49 13.68 -13.80
N TYR A 80 10.32 13.16 -14.19
CA TYR A 80 9.33 13.92 -14.96
C TYR A 80 8.79 15.14 -14.19
N LEU A 81 8.69 15.05 -12.86
CA LEU A 81 8.30 16.16 -11.98
C LEU A 81 9.44 17.12 -11.64
N GLY A 82 10.69 16.80 -12.04
CA GLY A 82 11.88 17.59 -11.70
C GLY A 82 12.42 17.32 -10.28
N GLU A 83 11.96 16.25 -9.63
CA GLU A 83 12.30 15.82 -8.28
C GLU A 83 13.49 14.84 -8.32
N LEU A 84 14.70 15.38 -8.46
CA LEU A 84 15.91 14.56 -8.65
C LEU A 84 16.28 13.72 -7.41
N ASP A 85 16.04 14.24 -6.21
CA ASP A 85 16.39 13.55 -4.97
C ASP A 85 15.48 12.33 -4.75
N GLU A 86 14.18 12.49 -4.98
CA GLU A 86 13.17 11.44 -4.94
C GLU A 86 13.41 10.41 -6.05
N ALA A 87 13.72 10.85 -7.27
CA ALA A 87 14.08 9.95 -8.36
C ALA A 87 15.28 9.05 -8.01
N ALA A 88 16.34 9.63 -7.45
CA ALA A 88 17.52 8.89 -7.01
C ALA A 88 17.18 7.92 -5.87
N TYR A 89 16.36 8.36 -4.92
CA TYR A 89 15.88 7.55 -3.81
C TYR A 89 15.13 6.30 -4.30
N TYR A 90 14.19 6.44 -5.23
CA TYR A 90 13.42 5.32 -5.76
C TYR A 90 14.20 4.44 -6.75
N ALA A 91 15.21 4.99 -7.42
CA ALA A 91 16.10 4.21 -8.30
C ALA A 91 17.18 3.41 -7.53
N ALA A 92 17.54 3.83 -6.31
CA ALA A 92 18.63 3.20 -5.56
C ALA A 92 18.39 1.71 -5.22
N PRO A 93 17.21 1.26 -4.75
CA PRO A 93 16.94 -0.16 -4.54
C PRO A 93 17.06 -1.01 -5.80
N PHE A 94 16.64 -0.48 -6.95
CA PHE A 94 16.83 -1.15 -8.25
C PHE A 94 18.32 -1.30 -8.58
N GLY A 95 19.11 -0.25 -8.39
CA GLY A 95 20.55 -0.30 -8.57
C GLY A 95 21.24 -1.31 -7.65
N ALA A 96 20.81 -1.38 -6.39
CA ALA A 96 21.31 -2.36 -5.42
C ALA A 96 20.99 -3.80 -5.85
N MET A 97 19.76 -4.05 -6.32
CA MET A 97 19.35 -5.34 -6.87
C MET A 97 20.23 -5.78 -8.04
N VAL A 98 20.42 -4.91 -9.04
CA VAL A 98 21.29 -5.21 -10.19
C VAL A 98 22.73 -5.46 -9.73
N PHE A 99 23.26 -4.63 -8.83
CA PHE A 99 24.62 -4.76 -8.33
C PHE A 99 24.86 -6.09 -7.60
N PHE A 100 24.00 -6.43 -6.63
CA PHE A 100 24.17 -7.67 -5.85
C PHE A 100 23.93 -8.93 -6.68
N GLY A 101 23.01 -8.88 -7.64
CA GLY A 101 22.81 -9.97 -8.60
C GLY A 101 24.04 -10.21 -9.47
N LEU A 102 24.63 -9.15 -10.04
CA LEU A 102 25.85 -9.25 -10.84
C LEU A 102 27.08 -9.66 -10.00
N ALA A 103 27.10 -9.32 -8.72
CA ALA A 103 28.17 -9.70 -7.79
C ALA A 103 28.06 -11.14 -7.26
N GLY A 104 26.97 -11.87 -7.57
CA GLY A 104 26.72 -13.21 -7.04
C GLY A 104 26.48 -13.24 -5.53
N MET A 105 25.91 -12.17 -4.98
CA MET A 105 25.62 -12.04 -3.54
C MET A 105 24.17 -12.42 -3.25
N ASP A 106 23.85 -13.72 -3.37
CA ASP A 106 22.46 -14.23 -3.40
C ASP A 106 21.57 -13.70 -2.26
N THR A 107 22.07 -13.69 -1.02
CA THR A 107 21.30 -13.18 0.14
C THR A 107 20.99 -11.69 0.00
N LEU A 108 21.97 -10.88 -0.41
CA LEU A 108 21.74 -9.44 -0.59
C LEU A 108 20.88 -9.16 -1.82
N TYR A 109 21.04 -9.95 -2.87
CA TYR A 109 20.18 -9.91 -4.04
C TYR A 109 18.71 -10.13 -3.63
N GLY A 110 18.38 -11.22 -2.93
CA GLY A 110 17.01 -11.49 -2.47
C GLY A 110 16.43 -10.37 -1.60
N ILE A 111 17.20 -9.85 -0.64
CA ILE A 111 16.77 -8.70 0.19
C ILE A 111 16.51 -7.46 -0.69
N SER A 112 17.43 -7.14 -1.61
CA SER A 112 17.30 -5.97 -2.47
C SER A 112 16.17 -6.10 -3.50
N THR A 113 15.88 -7.31 -4.01
CA THR A 113 14.75 -7.60 -4.89
C THR A 113 13.44 -7.32 -4.16
N PHE A 114 13.30 -7.81 -2.92
CA PHE A 114 12.13 -7.55 -2.09
C PHE A 114 11.95 -6.04 -1.82
N VAL A 115 12.99 -5.36 -1.34
CA VAL A 115 12.92 -3.91 -1.08
C VAL A 115 12.62 -3.13 -2.36
N TRP A 116 13.24 -3.49 -3.48
CA TRP A 116 12.99 -2.84 -4.76
C TRP A 116 11.54 -2.98 -5.18
N TRP A 117 10.95 -4.18 -5.11
CA TRP A 117 9.57 -4.42 -5.52
C TRP A 117 8.58 -3.49 -4.78
N GLU A 118 8.72 -3.39 -3.45
CA GLU A 118 7.83 -2.56 -2.64
C GLU A 118 8.05 -1.06 -2.87
N VAL A 119 9.32 -0.62 -2.89
CA VAL A 119 9.67 0.78 -3.12
C VAL A 119 9.28 1.23 -4.52
N TYR A 120 9.38 0.33 -5.52
CA TYR A 120 8.94 0.58 -6.89
C TYR A 120 7.43 0.80 -6.97
N LEU A 121 6.63 -0.08 -6.36
CA LEU A 121 5.18 0.06 -6.36
C LEU A 121 4.75 1.36 -5.66
N TYR A 122 5.36 1.68 -4.51
CA TYR A 122 5.11 2.94 -3.82
C TYR A 122 5.51 4.16 -4.67
N SER A 123 6.63 4.11 -5.40
CA SER A 123 7.09 5.23 -6.24
C SER A 123 6.09 5.65 -7.33
N MET A 124 5.26 4.70 -7.80
CA MET A 124 4.18 5.03 -8.74
C MET A 124 3.10 5.89 -8.09
N PHE A 125 2.71 5.52 -6.87
CA PHE A 125 1.75 6.29 -6.08
C PHE A 125 2.33 7.65 -5.67
N ASP A 126 3.60 7.69 -5.25
CA ASP A 126 4.27 8.92 -4.82
C ASP A 126 4.33 9.94 -5.95
N ALA A 127 4.79 9.55 -7.14
CA ALA A 127 4.80 10.42 -8.32
C ALA A 127 3.38 10.83 -8.76
N TYR A 128 2.39 9.95 -8.65
CA TYR A 128 0.98 10.30 -8.90
C TYR A 128 0.49 11.38 -7.92
N ARG A 129 0.80 11.20 -6.63
CA ARG A 129 0.45 12.14 -5.56
C ARG A 129 1.08 13.50 -5.82
N ASP A 130 2.37 13.56 -6.08
CA ASP A 130 3.09 14.83 -6.20
C ASP A 130 2.64 15.60 -7.44
N ALA A 131 2.40 14.90 -8.56
CA ALA A 131 1.77 15.50 -9.74
C ALA A 131 0.39 16.11 -9.43
N ARG A 132 -0.43 15.41 -8.63
CA ARG A 132 -1.76 15.89 -8.20
C ARG A 132 -1.65 17.12 -7.30
N LEU A 133 -0.73 17.09 -6.33
CA LEU A 133 -0.50 18.21 -5.40
C LEU A 133 0.03 19.45 -6.13
N LEU A 134 0.98 19.29 -7.05
CA LEU A 134 1.49 20.37 -7.91
C LEU A 134 0.39 20.95 -8.80
N GLY A 135 -0.53 20.12 -9.28
CA GLY A 135 -1.72 20.54 -10.02
C GLY A 135 -2.87 21.08 -9.18
N GLY A 136 -2.69 21.25 -7.87
CA GLY A 136 -3.72 21.73 -6.95
C GLY A 136 -4.96 20.83 -6.90
N ASN A 137 -4.80 19.53 -7.18
CA ASN A 137 -5.88 18.54 -7.28
C ASN A 137 -6.97 18.91 -8.31
N ALA A 138 -6.61 19.63 -9.38
CA ALA A 138 -7.56 19.99 -10.42
C ALA A 138 -8.28 18.76 -11.00
N GLY A 139 -9.62 18.80 -11.01
CA GLY A 139 -10.46 17.69 -11.49
C GLY A 139 -10.40 16.42 -10.63
N TYR A 140 -9.97 16.53 -9.37
CA TYR A 140 -9.93 15.43 -8.41
C TYR A 140 -10.82 15.81 -7.21
N THR A 141 -11.89 15.05 -6.99
CA THR A 141 -12.91 15.37 -5.98
C THR A 141 -12.55 14.82 -4.60
N HIS A 142 -11.64 13.85 -4.54
CA HIS A 142 -11.14 13.29 -3.29
C HIS A 142 -9.76 13.85 -2.98
N PRO A 143 -9.54 14.51 -1.84
CA PRO A 143 -8.23 15.05 -1.53
C PRO A 143 -7.20 13.91 -1.44
N ILE A 144 -6.14 13.98 -2.25
CA ILE A 144 -5.00 13.09 -2.08
C ILE A 144 -4.22 13.54 -0.84
N THR A 145 -3.75 12.58 -0.05
CA THR A 145 -2.89 12.87 1.11
C THR A 145 -1.68 13.70 0.69
N SER A 146 -1.24 14.61 1.56
CA SER A 146 0.03 15.33 1.42
C SER A 146 1.20 14.64 2.13
N LYS A 147 0.94 13.51 2.80
CA LYS A 147 1.94 12.75 3.54
C LYS A 147 2.86 12.01 2.56
N GLY A 148 4.17 12.13 2.80
CA GLY A 148 5.24 11.46 2.07
C GLY A 148 5.43 9.98 2.45
N PHE A 149 6.34 9.30 1.74
CA PHE A 149 6.74 7.92 2.03
C PHE A 149 7.01 7.64 3.50
N TRP A 150 7.84 8.46 4.16
CA TRP A 150 8.23 8.23 5.55
C TRP A 150 7.07 8.35 6.54
N ALA A 151 6.10 9.23 6.27
CA ALA A 151 4.91 9.35 7.10
C ALA A 151 4.06 8.07 7.00
N HIS A 152 3.84 7.56 5.78
CA HIS A 152 3.12 6.31 5.55
C HIS A 152 3.86 5.08 6.09
N LEU A 153 5.18 5.00 5.91
CA LEU A 153 6.00 3.92 6.43
C LEU A 153 5.99 3.89 7.96
N THR A 154 5.92 5.04 8.61
CA THR A 154 5.86 5.11 10.07
C THR A 154 4.44 5.04 10.64
N ALA A 155 3.41 5.15 9.78
CA ALA A 155 1.99 5.16 10.18
C ALA A 155 1.61 4.04 11.17
N PRO A 156 2.03 2.77 10.98
CA PRO A 156 1.67 1.70 11.91
C PRO A 156 2.17 1.94 13.34
N TYR A 157 3.31 2.61 13.50
CA TYR A 157 3.96 2.81 14.80
C TYR A 157 3.37 3.98 15.61
N HIS A 158 2.44 4.74 15.03
CA HIS A 158 1.72 5.77 15.77
C HIS A 158 0.60 5.12 16.57
N PHE A 159 0.68 5.23 17.90
CA PHE A 159 -0.32 4.66 18.80
C PHE A 159 -1.76 5.07 18.47
N SER A 160 -1.98 6.30 17.97
CA SER A 160 -3.32 6.75 17.54
C SER A 160 -3.95 5.84 16.48
N ASN A 161 -3.13 5.32 15.56
CA ASN A 161 -3.60 4.54 14.43
C ASN A 161 -3.94 3.09 14.84
N LEU A 162 -3.37 2.62 15.96
CA LEU A 162 -3.66 1.30 16.55
C LEU A 162 -4.99 1.27 17.34
N PHE A 163 -5.54 2.43 17.70
CA PHE A 163 -6.75 2.54 18.51
C PHE A 163 -7.94 3.12 17.76
N THR A 164 -7.90 3.13 16.42
CA THR A 164 -9.13 3.36 15.66
C THR A 164 -10.12 2.24 15.93
N GLY A 165 -11.42 2.55 15.82
CA GLY A 165 -12.48 1.56 16.08
C GLY A 165 -12.32 0.29 15.22
N TYR A 166 -11.70 0.44 14.06
CA TYR A 166 -11.41 -0.65 13.14
C TYR A 166 -10.15 -1.45 13.48
N ALA A 167 -9.08 -0.80 13.97
CA ALA A 167 -7.93 -1.51 14.52
C ALA A 167 -8.31 -2.42 15.68
N LEU A 168 -9.24 -1.98 16.54
CA LEU A 168 -9.80 -2.82 17.57
C LEU A 168 -10.60 -4.01 17.03
N LEU A 169 -11.31 -3.84 15.91
CA LEU A 169 -12.03 -4.94 15.25
C LEU A 169 -11.07 -5.98 14.68
N THR A 170 -9.98 -5.58 14.01
CA THR A 170 -8.98 -6.54 13.53
C THR A 170 -8.17 -7.15 14.66
N LEU A 171 -7.86 -6.40 15.73
CA LEU A 171 -7.29 -6.97 16.94
C LEU A 171 -8.25 -7.96 17.63
N ALA A 172 -9.56 -7.70 17.59
CA ALA A 172 -10.57 -8.61 18.11
C ALA A 172 -10.71 -9.87 17.23
N GLU A 173 -10.71 -9.72 15.90
CA GLU A 173 -10.68 -10.83 14.94
C GLU A 173 -9.42 -11.67 15.12
N THR A 174 -8.28 -11.01 15.31
CA THR A 174 -6.99 -11.63 15.64
C THR A 174 -7.08 -12.41 16.93
N ALA A 175 -7.56 -11.77 18.00
CA ALA A 175 -7.69 -12.39 19.31
C ALA A 175 -8.66 -13.56 19.24
N LEU A 176 -9.75 -13.45 18.48
CA LEU A 176 -10.71 -14.51 18.25
C LEU A 176 -10.09 -15.65 17.44
N THR A 177 -9.36 -15.37 16.36
CA THR A 177 -8.68 -16.38 15.53
C THR A 177 -7.63 -17.12 16.33
N LEU A 178 -6.81 -16.40 17.10
CA LEU A 178 -5.84 -16.99 18.02
C LEU A 178 -6.55 -17.78 19.12
N THR A 179 -7.63 -17.26 19.71
CA THR A 179 -8.42 -17.96 20.73
C THR A 179 -9.07 -19.23 20.17
N LEU A 180 -9.63 -19.17 18.96
CA LEU A 180 -10.17 -20.34 18.27
C LEU A 180 -9.06 -21.32 17.96
N ALA A 181 -7.90 -20.88 17.48
CA ALA A 181 -6.74 -21.75 17.31
C ALA A 181 -6.34 -22.40 18.65
N LEU A 182 -6.29 -21.65 19.74
CA LEU A 182 -5.94 -22.13 21.08
C LEU A 182 -6.97 -23.10 21.67
N VAL A 183 -8.26 -22.81 21.54
CA VAL A 183 -9.37 -23.61 22.09
C VAL A 183 -9.60 -24.86 21.24
N LEU A 184 -9.52 -24.71 19.91
CA LEU A 184 -9.76 -25.81 19.01
C LEU A 184 -8.55 -26.74 18.96
N THR A 185 -7.31 -26.29 19.18
CA THR A 185 -6.15 -27.19 19.30
C THR A 185 -6.24 -27.96 20.63
N PRO A 186 -6.64 -29.24 20.65
CA PRO A 186 -6.72 -29.97 21.90
C PRO A 186 -5.35 -29.99 22.56
N ALA A 187 -5.31 -29.82 23.89
CA ALA A 187 -4.12 -29.89 24.73
C ALA A 187 -3.45 -31.29 24.74
N THR A 188 -3.81 -32.18 23.83
CA THR A 188 -3.27 -33.53 23.72
C THR A 188 -2.05 -33.53 22.82
N PHE A 189 -0.92 -33.08 23.37
CA PHE A 189 0.39 -33.49 22.88
C PHE A 189 0.75 -34.81 23.58
N SER A 190 0.57 -35.92 22.87
CA SER A 190 1.36 -37.13 23.11
C SER A 190 2.43 -37.17 22.04
N ILE A 191 3.67 -36.90 22.43
CA ILE A 191 4.84 -36.88 21.55
C ILE A 191 5.35 -38.31 21.45
N ASP A 192 5.12 -38.94 20.31
CA ASP A 192 5.98 -39.98 19.73
C ASP A 192 6.07 -39.69 18.21
N ASP A 193 6.45 -38.46 17.87
CA ASP A 193 6.82 -38.08 16.50
C ASP A 193 8.32 -37.70 16.51
N PRO A 194 9.22 -38.63 16.15
CA PRO A 194 10.66 -38.44 16.26
C PRO A 194 11.23 -37.42 15.27
N ASP A 195 10.47 -37.03 14.23
CA ASP A 195 10.93 -36.15 13.15
C ASP A 195 10.20 -34.78 13.12
N GLY A 196 9.25 -34.54 14.04
CA GLY A 196 8.36 -33.37 14.07
C GLY A 196 8.91 -32.12 14.78
N GLU A 197 9.83 -31.38 14.16
CA GLU A 197 10.52 -30.22 14.78
C GLU A 197 9.59 -29.06 15.20
N LEU A 198 8.47 -28.83 14.49
CA LEU A 198 7.51 -27.76 14.82
C LEU A 198 6.33 -28.24 15.70
N THR A 199 5.92 -29.50 15.54
CA THR A 199 4.80 -30.09 16.31
C THR A 199 5.22 -30.27 17.77
N GLY A 200 6.45 -30.72 18.03
CA GLY A 200 6.99 -30.99 19.38
C GLY A 200 7.25 -29.76 20.27
N MET A 201 7.07 -28.52 19.77
CA MET A 201 7.26 -27.33 20.60
C MET A 201 6.25 -27.25 21.75
N SER A 202 6.76 -26.93 22.95
CA SER A 202 5.91 -26.60 24.09
C SER A 202 5.05 -25.37 23.80
N PHE A 203 3.93 -25.23 24.53
CA PHE A 203 3.07 -24.05 24.42
C PHE A 203 3.84 -22.73 24.58
N GLY A 204 4.74 -22.65 25.57
CA GLY A 204 5.57 -21.47 25.80
C GLY A 204 6.52 -21.16 24.64
N ALA A 205 7.08 -22.20 24.00
CA ALA A 205 7.90 -22.04 22.80
C ALA A 205 7.09 -21.53 21.61
N LYS A 206 5.88 -22.08 21.37
CA LYS A 206 4.97 -21.61 20.31
C LYS A 206 4.57 -20.15 20.53
N LEU A 207 4.20 -19.78 21.77
CA LEU A 207 3.87 -18.40 22.11
C LEU A 207 5.07 -17.47 21.90
N GLY A 208 6.27 -17.85 22.35
CA GLY A 208 7.49 -17.08 22.13
C GLY A 208 7.80 -16.87 20.65
N LEU A 209 7.72 -17.93 19.83
CA LEU A 209 7.90 -17.85 18.38
C LEU A 209 6.84 -16.96 17.73
N SER A 210 5.57 -17.10 18.08
CA SER A 210 4.49 -16.26 17.57
C SER A 210 4.69 -14.77 17.89
N LEU A 211 5.21 -14.42 19.07
CA LEU A 211 5.53 -13.03 19.41
C LEU A 211 6.69 -12.48 18.56
N VAL A 212 7.72 -13.31 18.31
CA VAL A 212 8.82 -12.94 17.41
C VAL A 212 8.33 -12.77 15.97
N LEU A 213 7.49 -13.69 15.49
CA LEU A 213 6.89 -13.61 14.15
C LEU A 213 5.93 -12.43 14.03
N LEU A 214 5.21 -12.07 15.09
CA LEU A 214 4.37 -10.88 15.12
C LEU A 214 5.23 -9.62 14.97
N ALA A 215 6.29 -9.48 15.77
CA ALA A 215 7.18 -8.32 15.71
C ALA A 215 7.95 -8.26 14.38
N GLY A 216 8.48 -9.39 13.91
CA GLY A 216 9.18 -9.50 12.63
C GLY A 216 8.26 -9.26 11.44
N GLY A 217 7.06 -9.84 11.47
CA GLY A 217 6.00 -9.59 10.49
C GLY A 217 5.61 -8.11 10.44
N TYR A 218 5.50 -7.46 11.60
CA TYR A 218 5.17 -6.04 11.66
C TYR A 218 6.18 -5.17 10.91
N LEU A 219 7.47 -5.41 11.16
CA LEU A 219 8.56 -4.72 10.45
C LEU A 219 8.57 -5.07 8.95
N PHE A 220 8.39 -6.35 8.62
CA PHE A 220 8.46 -6.85 7.25
C PHE A 220 7.30 -6.37 6.37
N PHE A 221 6.07 -6.38 6.90
CA PHE A 221 4.87 -5.98 6.16
C PHE A 221 4.65 -4.48 6.13
N THR A 222 5.38 -3.68 6.92
CA THR A 222 5.28 -2.21 6.87
C THR A 222 5.51 -1.62 5.48
N PRO A 223 6.65 -1.89 4.79
CA PRO A 223 6.86 -1.37 3.44
C PRO A 223 5.85 -1.93 2.43
N VAL A 224 5.46 -3.21 2.57
CA VAL A 224 4.45 -3.86 1.72
C VAL A 224 3.10 -3.13 1.82
N ALA A 225 2.63 -2.93 3.05
CA ALA A 225 1.37 -2.25 3.31
C ALA A 225 1.40 -0.79 2.81
N ALA A 226 2.50 -0.08 3.03
CA ALA A 226 2.64 1.29 2.52
C ALA A 226 2.54 1.33 0.99
N ALA A 227 3.27 0.44 0.30
CA ALA A 227 3.28 0.33 -1.15
C ALA A 227 1.91 -0.06 -1.72
N GLU A 228 1.33 -1.14 -1.21
CA GLU A 228 0.06 -1.66 -1.70
C GLU A 228 -1.10 -0.71 -1.40
N GLU A 229 -1.22 -0.17 -0.18
CA GLU A 229 -2.32 0.75 0.13
C GLU A 229 -2.16 2.10 -0.58
N GLY A 230 -0.94 2.62 -0.68
CA GLY A 230 -0.66 3.81 -1.51
C GLY A 230 -1.11 3.60 -2.96
N PHE A 231 -0.67 2.51 -3.58
CA PHE A 231 -1.01 2.20 -4.96
C PHE A 231 -2.52 1.92 -5.15
N PHE A 232 -3.09 1.00 -4.38
CA PHE A 232 -4.44 0.54 -4.64
C PHE A 232 -5.51 1.48 -4.07
N ARG A 233 -5.30 2.10 -2.90
CA ARG A 233 -6.31 2.95 -2.25
C ARG A 233 -6.04 4.42 -2.55
N GLY A 234 -4.80 4.84 -2.43
CA GLY A 234 -4.39 6.21 -2.75
C GLY A 234 -4.53 6.56 -4.23
N MET A 235 -4.14 5.66 -5.13
CA MET A 235 -4.18 5.92 -6.58
C MET A 235 -5.33 5.21 -7.31
N VAL A 236 -5.38 3.87 -7.33
CA VAL A 236 -6.35 3.12 -8.16
C VAL A 236 -7.79 3.39 -7.73
N HIS A 237 -8.09 3.21 -6.44
CA HIS A 237 -9.42 3.45 -5.90
C HIS A 237 -9.83 4.92 -6.07
N GLY A 238 -8.98 5.85 -5.64
CA GLY A 238 -9.23 7.28 -5.80
C GLY A 238 -9.50 7.70 -7.25
N SER A 239 -8.72 7.17 -8.21
CA SER A 239 -8.95 7.44 -9.65
C SER A 239 -10.27 6.87 -10.16
N LEU A 240 -10.66 5.67 -9.72
CA LEU A 240 -11.94 5.06 -10.10
C LEU A 240 -13.15 5.85 -9.57
N LYS A 241 -13.03 6.49 -8.40
CA LYS A 241 -14.10 7.30 -7.80
C LYS A 241 -14.44 8.55 -8.61
N GLU A 242 -13.49 9.12 -9.33
CA GLU A 242 -13.76 10.31 -10.16
C GLU A 242 -14.78 10.04 -11.27
N GLY A 243 -14.93 8.78 -11.70
CA GLY A 243 -15.86 8.38 -12.77
C GLY A 243 -16.98 7.45 -12.33
N THR A 244 -16.97 6.96 -11.08
CA THR A 244 -17.93 5.93 -10.62
C THR A 244 -18.35 6.13 -9.17
N PRO A 245 -19.55 5.68 -8.76
CA PRO A 245 -19.96 5.72 -7.36
C PRO A 245 -18.98 4.94 -6.46
N THR A 246 -18.73 5.42 -5.24
CA THR A 246 -17.78 4.82 -4.28
C THR A 246 -17.91 3.30 -4.13
N PRO A 247 -19.12 2.70 -3.96
CA PRO A 247 -19.23 1.24 -3.85
C PRO A 247 -18.72 0.50 -5.09
N VAL A 248 -18.88 1.07 -6.27
CA VAL A 248 -18.40 0.49 -7.54
C VAL A 248 -16.88 0.61 -7.63
N ALA A 249 -16.32 1.78 -7.33
CA ALA A 249 -14.87 1.99 -7.27
C ALA A 249 -14.20 1.04 -6.27
N LEU A 250 -14.85 0.79 -5.13
CA LEU A 250 -14.39 -0.13 -4.09
C LEU A 250 -14.36 -1.58 -4.60
N LEU A 251 -15.44 -2.06 -5.21
CA LEU A 251 -15.50 -3.41 -5.78
C LEU A 251 -14.47 -3.61 -6.89
N LEU A 252 -14.31 -2.61 -7.77
CA LEU A 252 -13.35 -2.66 -8.87
C LEU A 252 -11.91 -2.66 -8.36
N SER A 253 -11.54 -1.74 -7.47
CA SER A 253 -10.19 -1.69 -6.88
C SER A 253 -9.85 -2.98 -6.12
N SER A 254 -10.79 -3.54 -5.36
CA SER A 254 -10.64 -4.82 -4.64
C SER A 254 -10.46 -6.00 -5.59
N THR A 255 -11.17 -5.99 -6.72
CA THR A 255 -11.02 -7.00 -7.78
C THR A 255 -9.63 -6.91 -8.42
N ILE A 256 -9.16 -5.70 -8.75
CA ILE A 256 -7.82 -5.50 -9.30
C ILE A 256 -6.76 -5.97 -8.29
N PHE A 257 -6.91 -5.60 -7.02
CA PHE A 257 -6.06 -6.08 -5.92
C PHE A 257 -6.02 -7.61 -5.88
N ALA A 258 -7.17 -8.29 -5.91
CA ALA A 258 -7.22 -9.75 -5.93
C ALA A 258 -6.50 -10.37 -7.13
N LEU A 259 -6.70 -9.80 -8.32
CA LEU A 259 -6.13 -10.32 -9.57
C LEU A 259 -4.60 -10.22 -9.60
N VAL A 260 -4.01 -9.14 -9.07
CA VAL A 260 -2.53 -9.02 -9.04
C VAL A 260 -1.86 -10.03 -8.11
N HIS A 261 -2.62 -10.61 -7.18
CA HIS A 261 -2.14 -11.63 -6.23
C HIS A 261 -2.29 -13.06 -6.74
N ILE A 262 -2.93 -13.29 -7.90
CA ILE A 262 -3.07 -14.63 -8.51
C ILE A 262 -1.73 -15.20 -8.98
N PRO A 263 -0.84 -14.46 -9.68
CA PRO A 263 0.42 -15.01 -10.16
C PRO A 263 1.30 -15.62 -9.06
N GLN A 264 1.14 -15.19 -7.80
CA GLN A 264 1.89 -15.69 -6.65
C GLN A 264 1.53 -17.14 -6.26
N VAL A 265 0.41 -17.68 -6.75
CA VAL A 265 0.02 -19.08 -6.51
C VAL A 265 0.18 -19.99 -7.72
N LEU A 266 0.60 -19.43 -8.87
CA LEU A 266 0.92 -20.24 -10.02
C LEU A 266 2.27 -20.93 -9.77
N PRO A 267 2.41 -22.24 -10.05
CA PRO A 267 3.70 -22.90 -9.99
C PRO A 267 4.70 -22.09 -10.81
N SER A 268 5.83 -21.69 -10.21
CA SER A 268 6.99 -21.35 -11.03
C SER A 268 7.28 -22.58 -11.89
N ASN A 269 7.56 -22.42 -13.18
CA ASN A 269 7.73 -23.49 -14.18
C ASN A 269 8.92 -24.44 -13.91
N THR A 270 9.29 -24.68 -12.65
CA THR A 270 10.53 -25.30 -12.25
C THR A 270 10.51 -26.82 -12.29
N ASP A 271 9.37 -27.51 -12.39
CA ASP A 271 9.35 -28.97 -12.60
C ASP A 271 8.05 -29.47 -13.27
N GLU A 272 7.81 -29.10 -14.55
CA GLU A 272 6.75 -29.72 -15.37
C GLU A 272 6.86 -31.26 -15.43
N ALA A 273 8.05 -31.82 -15.14
CA ALA A 273 8.33 -33.25 -15.17
C ALA A 273 7.80 -34.02 -13.95
N VAL A 274 7.56 -33.38 -12.80
CA VAL A 274 7.14 -34.07 -11.56
C VAL A 274 5.62 -34.17 -11.46
N VAL A 275 4.90 -33.22 -12.05
CA VAL A 275 3.42 -33.13 -11.92
C VAL A 275 2.69 -34.12 -12.84
N GLN A 276 3.31 -34.59 -13.93
CA GLN A 276 2.63 -35.46 -14.90
C GLN A 276 2.37 -36.89 -14.41
N ASP A 277 3.15 -37.43 -13.48
CA ASP A 277 3.02 -38.84 -13.04
C ASP A 277 2.02 -39.01 -11.88
N GLU A 278 1.70 -37.95 -11.13
CA GLU A 278 0.78 -38.01 -9.97
C GLU A 278 -0.64 -37.48 -10.27
N GLN A 279 -0.85 -36.77 -11.38
CA GLN A 279 -2.15 -36.18 -11.75
C GLN A 279 -3.18 -37.17 -12.30
N ALA A 280 -2.88 -38.47 -12.36
CA ALA A 280 -3.76 -39.45 -12.99
C ALA A 280 -5.00 -39.87 -12.17
N GLN A 281 -5.21 -39.38 -10.93
CA GLN A 281 -6.25 -39.96 -10.05
C GLN A 281 -7.06 -39.01 -9.14
N VAL A 282 -7.01 -37.68 -9.29
CA VAL A 282 -7.86 -36.77 -8.48
C VAL A 282 -8.79 -35.96 -9.39
N ASP A 283 -10.09 -36.19 -9.26
CA ASP A 283 -11.19 -35.67 -10.11
C ASP A 283 -11.53 -34.17 -9.90
N GLU A 284 -10.74 -33.40 -9.15
CA GLU A 284 -10.90 -31.94 -9.03
C GLU A 284 -9.61 -31.25 -9.42
N ASP A 285 -9.69 -30.18 -10.22
CA ASP A 285 -8.54 -29.34 -10.60
C ASP A 285 -8.06 -28.54 -9.37
N PRO A 286 -6.99 -28.99 -8.68
CA PRO A 286 -6.53 -28.35 -7.44
C PRO A 286 -6.05 -26.92 -7.70
N LEU A 287 -5.60 -26.62 -8.93
CA LEU A 287 -5.14 -25.29 -9.31
C LEU A 287 -6.31 -24.30 -9.36
N ALA A 288 -7.45 -24.71 -9.92
CA ALA A 288 -8.66 -23.89 -9.95
C ALA A 288 -9.13 -23.51 -8.53
N ASN A 289 -9.10 -24.47 -7.60
CA ASN A 289 -9.45 -24.24 -6.20
C ASN A 289 -8.46 -23.27 -5.51
N ILE A 290 -7.15 -23.43 -5.74
CA ILE A 290 -6.12 -22.53 -5.19
C ILE A 290 -6.29 -21.11 -5.73
N ILE A 291 -6.49 -20.95 -7.05
CA ILE A 291 -6.73 -19.65 -7.68
C ILE A 291 -8.00 -19.00 -7.12
N ALA A 292 -9.09 -19.77 -6.98
CA ALA A 292 -10.33 -19.27 -6.42
C ALA A 292 -10.17 -18.79 -4.96
N LEU A 293 -9.49 -19.59 -4.12
CA LEU A 293 -9.21 -19.21 -2.73
C LEU A 293 -8.32 -17.97 -2.66
N ARG A 294 -7.29 -17.88 -3.52
CA ARG A 294 -6.40 -16.70 -3.58
C ARG A 294 -7.16 -15.45 -4.00
N PHE A 295 -8.02 -15.57 -5.02
CA PHE A 295 -8.86 -14.47 -5.47
C PHE A 295 -9.83 -14.03 -4.37
N ILE A 296 -10.53 -14.97 -3.72
CA ILE A 296 -11.48 -14.65 -2.63
C ILE A 296 -10.74 -13.95 -1.49
N SER A 297 -9.60 -14.48 -1.05
CA SER A 297 -8.79 -13.88 0.02
C SER A 297 -8.32 -12.48 -0.34
N GLY A 298 -7.73 -12.30 -1.54
CA GLY A 298 -7.29 -11.01 -2.03
C GLY A 298 -8.45 -10.02 -2.17
N PHE A 299 -9.61 -10.47 -2.67
CA PHE A 299 -10.79 -9.62 -2.84
C PHE A 299 -11.36 -9.18 -1.50
N THR A 300 -11.44 -10.09 -0.52
CA THR A 300 -11.92 -9.78 0.83
C THR A 300 -10.99 -8.81 1.55
N GLY A 301 -9.67 -9.01 1.49
CA GLY A 301 -8.69 -8.05 2.03
C GLY A 301 -8.77 -6.70 1.30
N GLY A 302 -8.86 -6.77 -0.03
CA GLY A 302 -9.25 -5.71 -0.95
C GLY A 302 -10.35 -4.80 -0.38
N LEU A 303 -11.50 -5.43 -0.17
CA LEU A 303 -12.74 -4.81 0.26
C LEU A 303 -12.63 -4.27 1.68
N LEU A 304 -12.03 -5.03 2.60
CA LEU A 304 -11.84 -4.62 3.98
C LEU A 304 -11.02 -3.33 4.05
N PHE A 305 -9.81 -3.31 3.50
CA PHE A 305 -8.94 -2.13 3.59
C PHE A 305 -9.52 -0.93 2.84
N GLY A 306 -10.20 -1.15 1.71
CA GLY A 306 -10.89 -0.08 0.99
C GLY A 306 -12.09 0.50 1.76
N LEU A 307 -12.87 -0.32 2.47
CA LEU A 307 -13.93 0.18 3.36
C LEU A 307 -13.34 1.02 4.49
N LEU A 308 -12.25 0.55 5.11
CA LEU A 308 -11.58 1.28 6.18
C LEU A 308 -11.04 2.62 5.70
N TYR A 309 -10.40 2.63 4.53
CA TYR A 309 -9.95 3.86 3.88
C TYR A 309 -11.10 4.87 3.71
N GLU A 310 -12.27 4.42 3.22
CA GLU A 310 -13.44 5.30 3.06
C GLU A 310 -14.04 5.78 4.39
N LEU A 311 -14.12 4.89 5.38
CA LEU A 311 -14.69 5.21 6.70
C LEU A 311 -13.82 6.21 7.48
N GLU A 312 -12.51 6.20 7.24
CA GLU A 312 -11.53 7.13 7.81
C GLU A 312 -11.29 8.35 6.91
N GLY A 313 -12.18 8.64 5.96
CA GLY A 313 -12.15 9.86 5.16
C GLY A 313 -11.03 9.92 4.12
N GLY A 314 -10.48 8.77 3.72
CA GLY A 314 -9.38 8.67 2.75
C GLY A 314 -7.99 8.78 3.39
N GLU A 315 -7.87 8.59 4.70
CA GLU A 315 -6.56 8.56 5.37
C GLU A 315 -5.86 7.21 5.17
N LEU A 316 -4.76 7.21 4.41
CA LEU A 316 -3.96 6.00 4.13
C LEU A 316 -3.35 5.38 5.37
N ASP A 317 -2.98 6.19 6.38
CA ASP A 317 -2.30 5.72 7.59
C ASP A 317 -3.04 4.56 8.28
N HIS A 318 -4.37 4.64 8.32
CA HIS A 318 -5.20 3.61 8.91
C HIS A 318 -5.23 2.35 8.05
N ALA A 319 -5.45 2.49 6.73
CA ALA A 319 -5.42 1.33 5.82
C ALA A 319 -4.07 0.60 5.90
N ILE A 320 -2.96 1.32 5.90
CA ILE A 320 -1.61 0.78 6.05
C ILE A 320 -1.45 0.05 7.38
N THR A 321 -1.81 0.70 8.50
CA THR A 321 -1.71 0.11 9.85
C THR A 321 -2.49 -1.21 9.94
N MET A 322 -3.68 -1.23 9.35
CA MET A 322 -4.57 -2.39 9.34
C MET A 322 -4.05 -3.54 8.49
N HIS A 323 -3.48 -3.21 7.34
CA HIS A 323 -2.82 -4.17 6.47
C HIS A 323 -1.62 -4.81 7.20
N VAL A 324 -0.75 -4.01 7.82
CA VAL A 324 0.39 -4.53 8.62
C VAL A 324 -0.10 -5.46 9.73
N LEU A 325 -1.11 -5.03 10.51
CA LEU A 325 -1.66 -5.84 11.59
C LEU A 325 -2.23 -7.17 11.08
N SER A 326 -3.03 -7.14 10.02
CA SER A 326 -3.65 -8.33 9.44
C SER A 326 -2.60 -9.36 8.99
N ASN A 327 -1.59 -8.95 8.24
CA ASN A 327 -0.54 -9.86 7.76
C ASN A 327 0.36 -10.36 8.90
N SER A 328 0.68 -9.50 9.86
CA SER A 328 1.52 -9.87 11.03
C SER A 328 0.83 -10.89 11.92
N VAL A 329 -0.50 -10.81 12.04
CA VAL A 329 -1.29 -11.77 12.79
C VAL A 329 -1.38 -13.09 12.07
N LEU A 330 -1.59 -13.06 10.74
CA LEU A 330 -1.63 -14.27 9.94
C LEU A 330 -0.34 -15.08 10.12
N ILE A 331 0.83 -14.44 9.98
CA ILE A 331 2.11 -15.13 10.18
C ILE A 331 2.33 -15.57 11.63
N ALA A 332 1.93 -14.77 12.62
CA ALA A 332 2.05 -15.12 14.04
C ALA A 332 1.16 -16.32 14.43
N SER A 333 0.08 -16.58 13.69
CA SER A 333 -0.82 -17.71 13.92
C SER A 333 -0.28 -19.05 13.37
N ALA A 334 0.69 -19.01 12.45
CA ALA A 334 1.19 -20.19 11.75
C ALA A 334 1.69 -21.33 12.69
N PRO A 335 2.44 -21.07 13.78
CA PRO A 335 2.90 -22.13 14.69
C PRO A 335 1.77 -22.93 15.35
N PHE A 336 0.58 -22.35 15.48
CA PHE A 336 -0.60 -23.02 16.05
C PHE A 336 -1.41 -23.78 15.00
N LEU A 337 -1.34 -23.38 13.72
CA LEU A 337 -2.07 -24.01 12.63
C LEU A 337 -1.34 -25.19 12.00
N ALA A 338 -0.01 -25.21 12.07
CA ALA A 338 0.84 -26.23 11.45
C ALA A 338 0.52 -27.69 11.87
N GLY A 339 -0.07 -27.91 13.05
CA GLY A 339 -0.41 -29.25 13.53
C GLY A 339 -1.75 -29.83 13.05
N ARG A 340 -2.53 -29.10 12.23
CA ARG A 340 -3.89 -29.50 11.82
C ARG A 340 -4.08 -29.79 10.35
N LEU A 341 -3.13 -29.38 9.50
CA LEU A 341 -3.14 -29.75 8.09
C LEU A 341 -2.56 -31.17 8.01
N ALA A 342 -3.42 -32.17 8.30
CA ALA A 342 -3.07 -33.59 8.34
C ALA A 342 -2.89 -34.23 6.95
N SER A 343 -2.96 -33.43 5.89
CA SER A 343 -2.50 -33.80 4.56
C SER A 343 -1.23 -33.01 4.25
N PRO A 344 -0.25 -33.58 3.52
CA PRO A 344 0.91 -32.86 3.02
C PRO A 344 0.47 -31.92 1.89
N LEU A 345 -0.42 -30.97 2.20
CA LEU A 345 -0.31 -29.67 1.58
C LEU A 345 0.96 -29.10 2.18
N GLU A 346 2.09 -29.34 1.49
CA GLU A 346 3.26 -28.49 1.60
C GLU A 346 2.81 -27.08 1.26
N VAL A 347 2.20 -26.40 2.23
CA VAL A 347 2.10 -24.95 2.24
C VAL A 347 3.52 -24.50 2.52
N SER A 348 4.37 -24.60 1.50
CA SER A 348 5.58 -23.83 1.47
C SER A 348 5.10 -22.39 1.48
N PHE A 349 5.24 -21.74 2.64
CA PHE A 349 5.41 -20.31 2.65
C PHE A 349 6.76 -20.06 2.00
N SER A 350 6.80 -20.19 0.67
CA SER A 350 7.86 -19.61 -0.12
C SER A 350 7.64 -18.11 0.03
N ILE A 351 8.28 -17.51 1.03
CA ILE A 351 8.47 -16.07 1.06
C ILE A 351 9.33 -15.85 -0.18
N PRO A 352 8.76 -15.28 -1.26
CA PRO A 352 9.49 -15.15 -2.50
C PRO A 352 10.68 -14.22 -2.21
N PHE A 353 11.88 -14.78 -2.24
CA PHE A 353 13.14 -14.04 -2.28
C PHE A 353 13.74 -14.24 -3.66
#